data_AF-A0A0Q4B9A0-F1
#
_entry.id   AF-A0A0Q4B9A0-F1
#
_cell.length_a   1.000
_cell.length_b   1.000
_cell.length_c   1.000
_cell.angle_alpha   90.00
_cell.angle_beta   90.00
_cell.angle_gamma   90.00
#
_symmetry.space_group_name_H-M   'P 1'
#
loop_
_entity.id
_entity.type
_entity.pdbx_description
1 polymer ?
#
loop_
_entity_poly.entity_id
_entity_poly.type
_entity_poly.pdbx_seq_one_letter_code
_entity_poly.pdbx_strand_id
1 'polypeptide(L)'
;MRPDDWEKVYSEILADFGYSRLEDEASARLLAAIMANADLIGEDEASMFFGREVTVFGPAYDGPVSREDFPGTLISAGDATAVLAEAGVYPDIIVTDLDGDMRSQKEASGRGALAFIHAHGDNADRIMDHAKDFRGPVVLTAQSGSFGPVANYGGFTDGDRAVCIARHFGASVIYLAGFDFSSPVAKEGSDPAVKAKKLRWAERIIGLDSDDIIII
;
A
#
# COMPACT_ATOMS: atom_id res chain seq x y z
N MET A 1 -0.17 13.67 0.75
CA MET A 1 -0.45 14.40 2.00
C MET A 1 0.85 15.02 2.50
N ARG A 2 0.86 16.22 3.09
CA ARG A 2 2.12 16.76 3.65
C ARG A 2 2.48 16.04 4.95
N PRO A 3 3.77 15.92 5.32
CA PRO A 3 4.19 15.22 6.54
C PRO A 3 3.48 15.69 7.83
N ASP A 4 3.34 17.00 8.02
CA ASP A 4 2.68 17.57 9.21
C ASP A 4 1.17 17.29 9.26
N ASP A 5 0.55 17.12 8.09
CA ASP A 5 -0.87 16.76 8.00
C ASP A 5 -1.03 15.26 8.33
N TRP A 6 -0.07 14.42 7.92
CA TRP A 6 -0.08 12.98 8.23
C TRP A 6 0.14 12.70 9.72
N GLU A 7 1.10 13.36 10.38
CA GLU A 7 1.43 13.10 11.79
C GLU A 7 0.22 13.31 12.73
N LYS A 8 -0.66 14.27 12.39
CA LYS A 8 -1.92 14.50 13.11
C LYS A 8 -2.90 13.33 12.92
N VAL A 9 -3.13 12.94 11.67
CA VAL A 9 -4.00 11.82 11.29
C VAL A 9 -3.50 10.52 11.93
N TYR A 10 -2.20 10.25 11.85
CA TYR A 10 -1.57 9.09 12.46
C TYR A 10 -1.77 9.04 13.98
N SER A 11 -1.57 10.17 14.68
CA SER A 11 -1.81 10.24 16.13
C SER A 11 -3.26 9.96 16.51
N GLU A 12 -4.22 10.42 15.71
CA GLU A 12 -5.65 10.11 15.92
C GLU A 12 -5.94 8.61 15.69
N ILE A 13 -5.34 7.98 14.68
CA ILE A 13 -5.46 6.53 14.44
C ILE A 13 -4.90 5.74 15.63
N LEU A 14 -3.72 6.09 16.12
CA LEU A 14 -3.14 5.43 17.29
C LEU A 14 -4.08 5.50 18.50
N ALA A 15 -4.66 6.68 18.77
CA ALA A 15 -5.62 6.85 19.86
C ALA A 15 -6.92 6.05 19.63
N ASP A 16 -7.41 6.02 18.39
CA ASP A 16 -8.67 5.39 18.03
C ASP A 16 -8.61 3.86 18.06
N PHE A 17 -7.45 3.27 17.74
CA PHE A 17 -7.26 1.81 17.78
C PHE A 17 -6.51 1.32 19.03
N GLY A 18 -5.94 2.24 19.82
CA GLY A 18 -5.07 1.88 20.95
C GLY A 18 -3.74 1.26 20.50
N TYR A 19 -3.28 1.60 19.29
CA TYR A 19 -2.03 1.09 18.73
C TYR A 19 -0.81 1.83 19.31
N SER A 20 0.34 1.14 19.32
CA SER A 20 1.58 1.65 19.87
C SER A 20 2.51 2.21 18.79
N ARG A 21 2.83 3.50 18.88
CA ARG A 21 3.91 4.09 18.05
C ARG A 21 5.23 3.34 18.21
N LEU A 22 5.54 2.89 19.42
CA LEU A 22 6.79 2.18 19.68
C LEU A 22 6.86 0.84 18.94
N GLU A 23 5.72 0.16 18.78
CA GLU A 23 5.64 -1.09 18.01
C GLU A 23 5.82 -0.81 16.51
N ASP A 24 5.19 0.25 15.97
CA ASP A 24 5.40 0.68 14.59
C ASP A 24 6.87 1.04 14.32
N GLU A 25 7.50 1.81 15.20
CA GLU A 25 8.93 2.17 15.08
C GLU A 25 9.84 0.95 15.20
N ALA A 26 9.53 0.00 16.09
CA ALA A 26 10.29 -1.24 16.22
C ALA A 26 10.22 -2.08 14.95
N SER A 27 9.02 -2.23 14.37
CA SER A 27 8.80 -2.93 13.10
C SER A 27 9.55 -2.25 11.94
N ALA A 28 9.51 -0.92 11.87
CA ALA A 28 10.27 -0.16 10.87
C ALA A 28 11.79 -0.37 10.96
N ARG A 29 12.33 -0.42 12.19
CA ARG A 29 13.75 -0.73 12.42
C ARG A 29 14.10 -2.17 12.02
N LEU A 30 13.20 -3.12 12.31
CA LEU A 30 13.36 -4.50 11.89
C LEU A 30 13.39 -4.63 10.36
N LEU A 31 12.44 -4.00 9.65
CA LEU A 31 12.41 -4.01 8.19
C LEU A 31 13.71 -3.44 7.60
N ALA A 32 14.16 -2.28 8.09
CA ALA A 32 15.42 -1.67 7.66
C ALA A 32 16.63 -2.60 7.91
N ALA A 33 16.67 -3.30 9.05
CA ALA A 33 17.75 -4.21 9.38
C ALA A 33 17.74 -5.48 8.51
N ILE A 34 16.57 -6.07 8.26
CA ILE A 34 16.39 -7.25 7.40
C ILE A 34 16.79 -6.94 5.96
N MET A 35 16.47 -5.73 5.49
CA MET A 35 16.70 -5.28 4.11
C MET A 35 18.00 -4.49 3.94
N ALA A 36 18.88 -4.44 4.95
CA ALA A 36 20.09 -3.61 4.91
C ALA A 36 21.08 -3.93 3.77
N ASN A 37 21.05 -5.15 3.24
CA ASN A 37 21.87 -5.59 2.10
C ASN A 37 21.04 -5.82 0.82
N ALA A 38 19.76 -5.42 0.81
CA ALA A 38 18.94 -5.48 -0.37
C ALA A 38 19.26 -4.29 -1.29
N ASP A 39 19.02 -4.47 -2.59
CA ASP A 39 19.13 -3.40 -3.58
C ASP A 39 17.85 -2.56 -3.53
N LEU A 40 17.83 -1.59 -2.62
CA LEU A 40 16.72 -0.66 -2.41
C LEU A 40 16.86 0.52 -3.36
N ILE A 41 15.76 0.96 -3.94
CA ILE A 41 15.76 2.13 -4.83
C ILE A 41 15.34 3.41 -4.08
N GLY A 42 15.83 4.56 -4.55
CA GLY A 42 15.49 5.86 -4.00
C GLY A 42 14.20 6.47 -4.58
N GLU A 43 13.81 7.64 -4.07
CA GLU A 43 12.65 8.39 -4.58
C GLU A 43 12.78 8.75 -6.07
N ASP A 44 13.97 9.15 -6.53
CA ASP A 44 14.19 9.52 -7.93
C ASP A 44 13.92 8.35 -8.88
N GLU A 45 14.37 7.14 -8.53
CA GLU A 45 14.11 5.92 -9.31
C GLU A 45 12.66 5.48 -9.19
N ALA A 46 12.07 5.54 -7.99
CA ALA A 46 10.67 5.21 -7.78
C ALA A 46 9.75 6.11 -8.60
N SER A 47 10.09 7.40 -8.75
CA SER A 47 9.30 8.36 -9.53
C SER A 47 9.13 7.96 -10.99
N MET A 48 10.06 7.16 -11.55
CA MET A 48 9.98 6.69 -12.93
C MET A 48 8.85 5.68 -13.18
N PHE A 49 8.28 5.08 -12.12
CA PHE A 49 7.14 4.17 -12.22
C PHE A 49 5.79 4.91 -12.27
N PHE A 50 5.75 6.20 -11.93
CA PHE A 50 4.51 6.96 -11.81
C PHE A 50 4.25 7.84 -13.02
N GLY A 51 3.06 7.67 -13.62
CA GLY A 51 2.48 8.60 -14.57
C GLY A 51 1.62 9.68 -13.90
N ARG A 52 1.05 10.57 -14.72
CA ARG A 52 0.06 11.57 -14.28
C ARG A 52 -1.30 10.96 -13.93
N GLU A 53 -1.59 9.80 -14.53
CA GLU A 53 -2.76 8.98 -14.26
C GLU A 53 -2.30 7.68 -13.60
N VAL A 54 -3.06 7.24 -12.60
CA VAL A 54 -2.79 6.03 -11.83
C VAL A 54 -4.10 5.31 -11.58
N THR A 55 -4.12 3.99 -11.70
CA THR A 55 -5.22 3.15 -11.21
C THR A 55 -4.76 2.36 -10.00
N VAL A 56 -5.39 2.58 -8.84
CA VAL A 56 -5.21 1.78 -7.63
C VAL A 56 -6.27 0.69 -7.60
N PHE A 57 -5.83 -0.56 -7.48
CA PHE A 57 -6.68 -1.73 -7.36
C PHE A 57 -6.84 -2.14 -5.90
N GLY A 58 -8.07 -2.16 -5.44
CA GLY A 58 -8.51 -2.75 -4.19
C GLY A 58 -8.99 -4.20 -4.37
N PRO A 59 -9.12 -4.96 -3.27
CA PRO A 59 -9.43 -6.38 -3.31
C PRO A 59 -10.91 -6.71 -3.61
N ALA A 60 -11.80 -5.71 -3.72
CA ALA A 60 -13.22 -5.94 -3.96
C ALA A 60 -13.60 -5.94 -5.45
N TYR A 61 -12.64 -5.85 -6.37
CA TYR A 61 -12.93 -5.86 -7.80
C TYR A 61 -13.41 -7.26 -8.25
N ASP A 62 -14.59 -7.33 -8.88
CA ASP A 62 -15.24 -8.58 -9.31
C ASP A 62 -15.53 -8.63 -10.83
N GLY A 63 -15.13 -7.61 -11.57
CA GLY A 63 -15.28 -7.51 -13.02
C GLY A 63 -14.20 -8.24 -13.81
N PRO A 64 -14.32 -8.31 -15.15
CA PRO A 64 -13.20 -8.70 -16.01
C PRO A 64 -12.06 -7.71 -15.87
N VAL A 65 -10.82 -8.20 -15.93
CA VAL A 65 -9.61 -7.38 -15.87
C VAL A 65 -8.85 -7.55 -17.18
N SER A 66 -8.74 -6.47 -17.96
CA SER A 66 -7.76 -6.33 -19.04
C SER A 66 -6.88 -5.11 -18.77
N ARG A 67 -5.57 -5.19 -19.04
CA ARG A 67 -4.65 -4.08 -18.75
C ARG A 67 -5.05 -2.78 -19.45
N GLU A 68 -5.64 -2.91 -20.64
CA GLU A 68 -6.08 -1.81 -21.50
C GLU A 68 -7.31 -1.06 -20.96
N ASP A 69 -8.06 -1.67 -20.04
CA ASP A 69 -9.26 -1.06 -19.45
C ASP A 69 -8.93 -0.05 -18.35
N PHE A 70 -7.70 -0.10 -17.81
CA PHE A 70 -7.28 0.70 -16.66
C PHE A 70 -6.25 1.77 -17.06
N PRO A 71 -6.58 3.06 -16.89
CA PRO A 71 -5.69 4.15 -17.28
C PRO A 71 -4.42 4.22 -16.41
N GLY A 72 -3.33 4.69 -17.02
CA GLY A 72 -2.13 5.08 -16.30
C GLY A 72 -1.36 3.93 -15.66
N THR A 73 -0.55 4.23 -14.64
CA THR A 73 0.21 3.24 -13.87
C THR A 73 -0.73 2.38 -13.03
N LEU A 74 -0.57 1.06 -13.08
CA LEU A 74 -1.38 0.12 -12.32
C LEU A 74 -0.75 -0.22 -10.98
N ILE A 75 -1.42 0.11 -9.87
CA ILE A 75 -0.97 -0.16 -8.50
C ILE A 75 -1.90 -1.19 -7.85
N SER A 76 -1.35 -2.29 -7.33
CA SER A 76 -2.12 -3.21 -6.50
C SER A 76 -1.93 -2.93 -5.00
N ALA A 77 -3.02 -2.97 -4.25
CA ALA A 77 -3.01 -2.87 -2.79
C ALA A 77 -3.20 -4.26 -2.16
N GLY A 78 -2.12 -4.82 -1.59
CA GLY A 78 -2.11 -6.10 -0.88
C GLY A 78 -2.78 -7.24 -1.67
N ASP A 79 -3.89 -7.74 -1.13
CA ASP A 79 -4.73 -8.81 -1.67
C ASP A 79 -5.19 -8.58 -3.13
N ALA A 80 -5.30 -7.33 -3.58
CA ALA A 80 -5.68 -7.03 -4.97
C ALA A 80 -4.69 -7.57 -6.01
N THR A 81 -3.46 -7.87 -5.59
CA THR A 81 -2.45 -8.47 -6.46
C THR A 81 -2.87 -9.85 -6.97
N ALA A 82 -3.58 -10.63 -6.15
CA ALA A 82 -4.10 -11.94 -6.55
C ALA A 82 -5.18 -11.81 -7.61
N VAL A 83 -6.10 -10.84 -7.45
CA VAL A 83 -7.18 -10.55 -8.41
C VAL A 83 -6.62 -10.24 -9.79
N LEU A 84 -5.59 -9.38 -9.87
CA LEU A 84 -4.91 -9.07 -11.13
C LEU A 84 -4.21 -10.31 -11.72
N ALA A 85 -3.47 -11.05 -10.90
CA ALA A 85 -2.70 -12.21 -11.33
C ALA A 85 -3.59 -13.35 -11.86
N GLU A 86 -4.75 -13.59 -11.24
CA GLU A 86 -5.74 -14.56 -11.71
C GLU A 86 -6.28 -14.22 -13.12
N ALA A 87 -6.34 -12.94 -13.46
CA ALA A 87 -6.68 -12.46 -14.80
C ALA A 87 -5.49 -12.40 -15.77
N GLY A 88 -4.28 -12.78 -15.32
CA GLY A 88 -3.05 -12.71 -16.12
C GLY A 88 -2.53 -11.28 -16.32
N VAL A 89 -3.00 -10.32 -15.53
CA VAL A 89 -2.52 -8.94 -15.52
C VAL A 89 -1.57 -8.75 -14.34
N TYR A 90 -0.44 -8.10 -14.57
CA TYR A 90 0.54 -7.81 -13.51
C TYR A 90 0.58 -6.29 -13.28
N PRO A 91 0.58 -5.84 -12.00
CA PRO A 91 0.67 -4.43 -11.69
C PRO A 91 2.08 -3.89 -11.98
N ASP A 92 2.16 -2.58 -12.19
CA ASP A 92 3.41 -1.84 -12.29
C ASP A 92 4.02 -1.61 -10.88
N ILE A 93 3.16 -1.47 -9.87
CA ILE A 93 3.54 -1.22 -8.47
C ILE A 93 2.70 -2.09 -7.52
N ILE A 94 3.30 -2.57 -6.44
CA ILE A 94 2.65 -3.29 -5.34
C ILE A 94 2.83 -2.46 -4.06
N VAL A 95 1.76 -2.22 -3.33
CA VAL A 95 1.80 -1.66 -1.97
C VAL A 95 1.31 -2.75 -1.03
N THR A 96 2.14 -3.13 -0.06
CA THR A 96 1.87 -4.31 0.77
C THR A 96 2.45 -4.18 2.17
N ASP A 97 1.70 -4.66 3.17
CA ASP A 97 2.18 -4.90 4.52
C ASP A 97 2.66 -6.36 4.74
N LEU A 98 2.84 -7.11 3.65
CA LEU A 98 3.22 -8.51 3.59
C LEU A 98 2.15 -9.49 4.10
N ASP A 99 0.87 -9.12 4.13
CA ASP A 99 -0.25 -10.08 4.20
C ASP A 99 -0.84 -10.48 2.84
N GLY A 100 -1.74 -11.46 2.88
CA GLY A 100 -2.49 -11.89 1.72
C GLY A 100 -1.77 -12.95 0.90
N ASP A 101 -2.08 -13.02 -0.39
CA ASP A 101 -1.44 -13.97 -1.29
C ASP A 101 0.00 -13.57 -1.63
N MET A 102 0.93 -14.02 -0.78
CA MET A 102 2.38 -13.79 -0.98
C MET A 102 2.92 -14.37 -2.27
N ARG A 103 2.28 -15.41 -2.81
CA ARG A 103 2.72 -16.01 -4.07
C ARG A 103 2.60 -15.01 -5.23
N SER A 104 1.41 -14.42 -5.41
CA SER A 104 1.17 -13.44 -6.48
C SER A 104 1.99 -12.17 -6.28
N GLN A 105 2.14 -11.70 -5.03
CA GLN A 105 2.95 -10.51 -4.74
C GLN A 105 4.44 -10.72 -5.06
N LYS A 106 5.03 -11.85 -4.66
CA LYS A 106 6.42 -12.20 -4.98
C LYS A 106 6.60 -12.43 -6.48
N GLU A 107 5.62 -13.04 -7.15
CA GLU A 107 5.65 -13.23 -8.61
C GLU A 107 5.63 -11.89 -9.36
N ALA A 108 4.71 -10.98 -9.01
CA ALA A 108 4.63 -9.66 -9.63
C ALA A 108 5.92 -8.85 -9.40
N SER A 109 6.48 -8.89 -8.18
CA SER A 109 7.78 -8.28 -7.90
C SER A 109 8.90 -8.90 -8.76
N GLY A 110 8.96 -10.23 -8.88
CA GLY A 110 9.94 -10.92 -9.72
C GLY A 110 9.82 -10.61 -11.22
N ARG A 111 8.67 -10.10 -11.66
CA ARG A 111 8.43 -9.61 -13.04
C ARG A 111 8.80 -8.13 -13.24
N GLY A 112 9.27 -7.45 -12.19
CA GLY A 112 9.76 -6.07 -12.25
C GLY A 112 8.83 -5.04 -11.63
N ALA A 113 7.71 -5.44 -11.01
CA ALA A 113 6.86 -4.50 -10.29
C ALA A 113 7.60 -3.88 -9.10
N LEU A 114 7.48 -2.56 -8.94
CA LEU A 114 8.02 -1.83 -7.79
C LEU A 114 7.22 -2.18 -6.54
N ALA A 115 7.87 -2.70 -5.51
CA ALA A 115 7.23 -3.01 -4.24
C ALA A 115 7.50 -1.93 -3.19
N PHE A 116 6.44 -1.30 -2.69
CA PHE A 116 6.46 -0.56 -1.43
C PHE A 116 6.12 -1.53 -0.30
N ILE A 117 7.14 -1.97 0.44
CA ILE A 117 6.98 -2.86 1.58
C ILE A 117 6.78 -2.03 2.85
N HIS A 118 5.66 -2.24 3.54
CA HIS A 118 5.28 -1.45 4.69
C HIS A 118 5.54 -2.16 6.02
N ALA A 119 6.10 -1.45 6.99
CA ALA A 119 6.25 -1.91 8.36
C ALA A 119 5.26 -1.21 9.30
N HIS A 120 4.60 -2.00 10.15
CA HIS A 120 3.73 -1.54 11.23
C HIS A 120 3.74 -2.52 12.41
N GLY A 121 3.12 -2.16 13.52
CA GLY A 121 3.32 -2.79 14.82
C GLY A 121 2.98 -4.28 14.92
N ASP A 122 2.20 -4.83 14.00
CA ASP A 122 1.77 -6.24 14.04
C ASP A 122 2.41 -7.16 12.99
N ASN A 123 3.29 -6.65 12.11
CA ASN A 123 3.77 -7.40 10.95
C ASN A 123 5.24 -7.84 11.00
N ALA A 124 5.86 -7.82 12.18
CA ALA A 124 7.27 -8.21 12.37
C ALA A 124 7.59 -9.63 11.87
N ASP A 125 6.73 -10.61 12.15
CA ASP A 125 6.91 -11.99 11.69
C ASP A 125 6.87 -12.08 10.16
N ARG A 126 5.90 -11.40 9.54
CA ARG A 126 5.74 -11.33 8.07
C ARG A 126 6.96 -10.68 7.39
N ILE A 127 7.52 -9.63 8.01
CA ILE A 127 8.77 -9.01 7.53
C ILE A 127 9.92 -10.01 7.52
N MET A 128 10.10 -10.77 8.61
CA MET A 128 11.16 -11.77 8.71
C MET A 128 10.99 -12.89 7.68
N ASP A 129 9.76 -13.31 7.44
CA ASP A 129 9.44 -14.45 6.58
C ASP A 129 9.42 -14.10 5.09
N HIS A 130 9.13 -12.84 4.71
CA HIS A 130 8.77 -12.53 3.33
C HIS A 130 9.54 -11.37 2.69
N ALA A 131 10.01 -10.37 3.45
CA ALA A 131 10.53 -9.13 2.86
C ALA A 131 11.69 -9.39 1.87
N LYS A 132 12.58 -10.33 2.21
CA LYS A 132 13.75 -10.69 1.39
C LYS A 132 13.42 -11.44 0.11
N ASP A 133 12.18 -11.87 -0.10
CA ASP A 133 11.79 -12.64 -1.28
C ASP A 133 11.27 -11.78 -2.43
N PHE A 134 11.09 -10.47 -2.21
CA PHE A 134 10.80 -9.51 -3.27
C PHE A 134 12.08 -9.27 -4.07
N ARG A 135 12.04 -9.60 -5.37
CA ARG A 135 13.21 -9.59 -6.27
C ARG A 135 13.23 -8.41 -7.25
N GLY A 136 12.11 -7.70 -7.36
CA GLY A 136 12.01 -6.45 -8.12
C GLY A 136 12.58 -5.26 -7.34
N PRO A 137 12.42 -4.04 -7.86
CA PRO A 137 12.80 -2.83 -7.12
C PRO A 137 11.93 -2.66 -5.87
N VAL A 138 12.54 -2.22 -4.77
CA VAL A 138 11.89 -2.12 -3.45
C VAL A 138 12.11 -0.76 -2.82
N VAL A 139 11.04 -0.20 -2.25
CA VAL A 139 11.07 0.94 -1.32
C VAL A 139 10.49 0.48 0.02
N LEU A 140 11.17 0.82 1.12
CA LEU A 140 10.69 0.51 2.46
C LEU A 140 9.85 1.67 2.98
N THR A 141 8.71 1.37 3.61
CA THR A 141 7.83 2.40 4.16
C THR A 141 7.37 2.10 5.58
N ALA A 142 7.06 3.14 6.34
CA ALA A 142 6.48 3.04 7.68
C ALA A 142 5.54 4.22 7.94
N GLN A 143 4.59 4.03 8.86
CA GLN A 143 3.61 5.07 9.20
C GLN A 143 4.09 6.02 10.32
N SER A 144 5.08 5.60 11.11
CA SER A 144 5.59 6.30 12.29
C SER A 144 6.62 7.41 12.00
N GLY A 145 7.03 7.58 10.74
CA GLY A 145 8.02 8.58 10.32
C GLY A 145 9.08 7.99 9.39
N SER A 146 9.80 8.86 8.68
CA SER A 146 10.95 8.44 7.87
C SER A 146 12.17 8.20 8.76
N PHE A 147 12.94 7.15 8.47
CA PHE A 147 14.17 6.81 9.19
C PHE A 147 15.09 5.98 8.28
N GLY A 148 16.35 6.40 8.10
CA GLY A 148 17.30 5.68 7.27
C GLY A 148 16.73 5.44 5.85
N PRO A 149 16.67 4.19 5.36
CA PRO A 149 16.09 3.87 4.05
C PRO A 149 14.54 3.78 4.05
N VAL A 150 13.89 3.99 5.19
CA VAL A 150 12.44 3.89 5.34
C VAL A 150 11.79 5.25 5.11
N ALA A 151 10.91 5.33 4.12
CA ALA A 151 10.15 6.52 3.79
C ALA A 151 8.76 6.52 4.48
N ASN A 152 8.17 7.71 4.60
CA ASN A 152 6.79 7.86 5.05
C ASN A 152 6.03 8.78 4.08
N TYR A 153 5.12 8.17 3.33
CA TYR A 153 4.24 8.87 2.39
C TYR A 153 2.83 9.08 2.94
N GLY A 154 2.56 8.60 4.16
CA GLY A 154 1.25 8.53 4.79
C GLY A 154 0.47 7.26 4.44
N GLY A 155 -0.77 7.22 4.90
CA GLY A 155 -1.69 6.11 4.74
C GLY A 155 -1.65 5.10 5.87
N PHE A 156 -2.75 4.36 6.02
CA PHE A 156 -3.02 3.43 7.12
C PHE A 156 -3.25 2.00 6.60
N THR A 157 -4.08 1.82 5.58
CA THR A 157 -4.26 0.56 4.86
C THR A 157 -3.53 0.59 3.53
N ASP A 158 -3.24 -0.57 2.94
CA ASP A 158 -2.51 -0.63 1.66
C ASP A 158 -3.18 0.18 0.54
N GLY A 159 -4.52 0.22 0.51
CA GLY A 159 -5.28 0.96 -0.49
C GLY A 159 -5.11 2.48 -0.37
N ASP A 160 -5.38 3.05 0.81
CA ASP A 160 -5.21 4.50 1.02
C ASP A 160 -3.73 4.93 1.02
N ARG A 161 -2.82 4.02 1.41
CA ARG A 161 -1.37 4.21 1.28
C ARG A 161 -0.94 4.30 -0.19
N ALA A 162 -1.46 3.43 -1.06
CA ALA A 162 -1.20 3.53 -2.49
C ALA A 162 -1.64 4.88 -3.08
N VAL A 163 -2.80 5.39 -2.67
CA VAL A 163 -3.25 6.74 -3.06
C VAL A 163 -2.30 7.83 -2.55
N CYS A 164 -1.87 7.75 -1.28
CA CYS A 164 -0.94 8.71 -0.71
C CYS A 164 0.42 8.72 -1.43
N ILE A 165 0.95 7.54 -1.76
CA ILE A 165 2.17 7.35 -2.54
C ILE A 165 2.00 7.93 -3.95
N ALA A 166 0.90 7.59 -4.64
CA ALA A 166 0.63 8.13 -5.99
C ALA A 166 0.58 9.66 -6.00
N ARG A 167 -0.11 10.27 -5.03
CA ARG A 167 -0.13 11.74 -4.86
C ARG A 167 1.25 12.31 -4.59
N HIS A 168 2.07 11.64 -3.79
CA HIS A 168 3.43 12.08 -3.49
C HIS A 168 4.28 12.14 -4.77
N PHE A 169 4.19 11.10 -5.63
CA PHE A 169 4.89 11.04 -6.92
C PHE A 169 4.21 11.82 -8.05
N GLY A 170 3.22 12.65 -7.72
CA GLY A 170 2.65 13.60 -8.68
C GLY A 170 1.59 13.03 -9.61
N ALA A 171 0.87 11.98 -9.22
CA ALA A 171 -0.39 11.63 -9.86
C ALA A 171 -1.40 12.79 -9.71
N SER A 172 -2.11 13.11 -10.79
CA SER A 172 -3.19 14.11 -10.77
C SER A 172 -4.59 13.54 -11.02
N VAL A 173 -4.65 12.29 -11.48
CA VAL A 173 -5.89 11.55 -11.61
C VAL A 173 -5.63 10.15 -11.08
N ILE A 174 -6.43 9.74 -10.11
CA ILE A 174 -6.31 8.47 -9.42
C ILE A 174 -7.65 7.75 -9.53
N TYR A 175 -7.65 6.68 -10.31
CA TYR A 175 -8.76 5.78 -10.46
C TYR A 175 -8.74 4.75 -9.32
N LEU A 176 -9.86 4.55 -8.64
CA LEU A 176 -10.04 3.56 -7.60
C LEU A 176 -10.91 2.42 -8.13
N ALA A 177 -10.29 1.30 -8.47
CA ALA A 177 -10.97 0.09 -8.93
C ALA A 177 -11.09 -0.90 -7.76
N GLY A 178 -12.28 -1.44 -7.50
CA GLY A 178 -12.45 -2.46 -6.46
C GLY A 178 -12.34 -1.94 -5.02
N PHE A 179 -12.74 -0.70 -4.78
CA PHE A 179 -12.85 -0.10 -3.45
C PHE A 179 -14.31 -0.10 -2.99
N ASP A 180 -14.63 -0.92 -1.99
CA ASP A 180 -15.92 -0.89 -1.29
C ASP A 180 -15.72 -0.37 0.15
N PHE A 181 -16.05 0.90 0.36
CA PHE A 181 -16.01 1.54 1.68
C PHE A 181 -17.24 1.22 2.54
N SER A 182 -18.29 0.67 1.93
CA SER A 182 -19.58 0.39 2.58
C SER A 182 -19.64 -1.02 3.16
N SER A 183 -19.05 -2.00 2.44
CA SER A 183 -19.10 -3.42 2.80
C SER A 183 -17.69 -4.00 2.79
N PRO A 184 -17.06 -4.13 3.97
CA PRO A 184 -15.73 -4.72 4.05
C PRO A 184 -15.73 -6.15 3.53
N VAL A 185 -14.84 -6.45 2.57
CA VAL A 185 -14.58 -7.83 2.14
C VAL A 185 -14.25 -8.68 3.37
N ALA A 186 -14.91 -9.81 3.58
CA ALA A 186 -14.59 -10.66 4.72
C ALA A 186 -13.18 -11.25 4.55
N LYS A 187 -12.32 -11.12 5.58
CA LYS A 187 -11.00 -11.79 5.64
C LYS A 187 -10.97 -12.69 6.87
N GLU A 188 -10.61 -13.94 6.69
CA GLU A 188 -10.51 -14.90 7.79
C GLU A 188 -9.54 -14.38 8.86
N GLY A 189 -9.93 -14.48 10.14
CA GLY A 189 -9.14 -13.95 11.25
C GLY A 189 -9.24 -12.43 11.47
N SER A 190 -9.99 -11.68 10.65
CA SER A 190 -10.24 -10.25 10.87
C SER A 190 -11.57 -9.98 11.58
N ASP A 191 -11.57 -9.06 12.53
CA ASP A 191 -12.79 -8.56 13.16
C ASP A 191 -13.51 -7.58 12.20
N PRO A 192 -14.76 -7.88 11.78
CA PRO A 192 -15.52 -7.01 10.88
C PRO A 192 -15.67 -5.57 11.38
N ALA A 193 -15.79 -5.35 12.69
CA ALA A 193 -15.93 -4.02 13.28
C ALA A 193 -14.63 -3.22 13.16
N VAL A 194 -13.48 -3.86 13.41
CA VAL A 194 -12.15 -3.27 13.19
C VAL A 194 -11.97 -2.97 11.71
N LYS A 195 -12.34 -3.88 10.81
CA LYS A 195 -12.21 -3.67 9.36
C LYS A 195 -13.06 -2.50 8.86
N ALA A 196 -14.32 -2.41 9.29
CA ALA A 196 -15.18 -1.27 8.98
C ALA A 196 -14.61 0.05 9.52
N LYS A 197 -13.96 0.02 10.69
CA LYS A 197 -13.27 1.19 11.25
C LYS A 197 -12.07 1.60 10.41
N LYS A 198 -11.24 0.64 9.97
CA LYS A 198 -10.11 0.90 9.05
C LYS A 198 -10.60 1.51 7.73
N LEU A 199 -11.71 1.03 7.17
CA LEU A 199 -12.28 1.59 5.94
C LEU A 199 -12.74 3.05 6.08
N ARG A 200 -13.35 3.42 7.21
CA ARG A 200 -13.70 4.84 7.46
C ARG A 200 -12.46 5.73 7.53
N TRP A 201 -11.36 5.22 8.07
CA TRP A 201 -10.08 5.94 8.04
C TRP A 201 -9.51 6.03 6.62
N ALA A 202 -9.56 4.94 5.85
CA ALA A 202 -9.13 4.95 4.44
C ALA A 202 -9.93 5.99 3.63
N GLU A 203 -11.25 6.02 3.76
CA GLU A 203 -12.13 7.01 3.13
C GLU A 203 -11.73 8.45 3.51
N ARG A 204 -11.49 8.72 4.80
CA ARG A 204 -11.04 10.03 5.28
C ARG A 204 -9.66 10.42 4.75
N ILE A 205 -8.72 9.47 4.69
CA ILE A 205 -7.34 9.70 4.22
C ILE A 205 -7.32 9.97 2.71
N ILE A 206 -8.10 9.20 1.95
CA ILE A 206 -8.23 9.38 0.51
C ILE A 206 -8.94 10.70 0.22
N GLY A 207 -10.01 11.03 0.95
CA GLY A 207 -10.86 12.18 0.68
C GLY A 207 -11.59 12.00 -0.65
N LEU A 208 -12.63 11.17 -0.67
CA LEU A 208 -13.32 10.74 -1.89
C LEU A 208 -13.94 11.89 -2.71
N ASP A 209 -14.21 13.03 -2.09
CA ASP A 209 -14.71 14.24 -2.77
C ASP A 209 -13.60 15.08 -3.44
N SER A 210 -12.34 14.62 -3.42
CA SER A 210 -11.23 15.34 -4.03
C SER A 210 -11.27 15.26 -5.55
N ASP A 211 -10.95 16.36 -6.24
CA ASP A 211 -11.00 16.47 -7.71
C ASP A 211 -10.07 15.49 -8.44
N ASP A 212 -9.09 14.90 -7.75
CA ASP A 212 -8.14 13.94 -8.30
C ASP A 212 -8.62 12.48 -8.21
N ILE A 213 -9.74 12.18 -7.55
CA ILE A 213 -10.25 10.82 -7.35
C ILE A 213 -11.40 10.50 -8.31
N ILE A 214 -11.34 9.33 -8.95
CA ILE A 214 -12.42 8.76 -9.77
C ILE A 214 -12.63 7.31 -9.33
N ILE A 215 -13.84 6.91 -8.97
CA ILE A 215 -14.17 5.51 -8.64
C ILE A 215 -14.66 4.82 -9.92
N ILE A 216 -14.11 3.65 -10.24
CA ILE A 216 -14.41 2.87 -11.45
C ILE A 216 -14.71 1.40 -11.15
#